data_AF-A0AAJ2DVL3-F1
#
_entry.id   AF-A0AAJ2DVL3-F1
#
_cell.length_a   1.000
_cell.length_b   1.000
_cell.length_c   1.000
_cell.angle_alpha   90.00
_cell.angle_beta   90.00
_cell.angle_gamma   90.00
#
_symmetry.space_group_name_H-M   'P 1'
#
loop_
_entity.id
_entity.type
_entity.pdbx_description
1 polymer ?
#
loop_
_entity_poly.entity_id
_entity_poly.type
_entity_poly.pdbx_seq_one_letter_code
_entity_poly.pdbx_strand_id
1 'polypeptide(L)'
;MGSKVWSIGLSLICVLGTLHSVAHADPVGGTRQSEGLQAPVFGQLPSAADPTLPVVDTSLNEIVIRVPEDDITLQTTVFKPDGNGPFPMIVFNHGKLPGDSHNQPRNRPLALAREFVRHGYVVVVPNRRGFAESDGNYAGSGCNVEANGYAQARDVAATVAYMSQQPYVDKTHIVVGGTSHGGLTAIAYGAHDVVSAPGVRGLINFSGGLRQDECEGWQKNLTSAFGAYGEKVRLPSLWLYGNNDSVWQGELAGQMYAAFTEHGAKAQMFDFGSYKNDAHRLVGDRDGVQVWWPRVKAFLAQIGMPTSVQYQVYEPHAPKATGYANLDAVTAVPFLDESGRAGYRNFLNQYSSRAFAVSNSGAWSWAEGGDDPMSVALASCQKQSSDPCRLYAVDDAVVWRDSSGDTQTASR
;
A
#
# COMPACT_ATOMS: atom_id res chain seq x y z
N MET A 1 -54.41 51.57 28.17
CA MET A 1 -53.31 50.60 28.09
C MET A 1 -53.65 49.59 27.01
N GLY A 2 -53.01 49.70 25.85
CA GLY A 2 -53.31 48.87 24.69
C GLY A 2 -52.30 49.17 23.59
N SER A 3 -51.24 48.38 23.55
CA SER A 3 -50.19 48.47 22.52
C SER A 3 -50.27 47.21 21.67
N LYS A 4 -50.68 47.37 20.41
CA LYS A 4 -50.56 46.36 19.36
C LYS A 4 -49.09 46.21 19.00
N VAL A 5 -48.58 44.97 18.98
CA VAL A 5 -47.29 44.63 18.37
C VAL A 5 -47.58 43.81 17.11
N TRP A 6 -47.01 44.26 15.99
CA TRP A 6 -47.06 43.59 14.69
C TRP A 6 -46.08 42.43 14.66
N SER A 7 -46.55 41.27 14.21
CA SER A 7 -45.72 40.12 13.84
C SER A 7 -45.23 40.31 12.39
N ILE A 8 -43.91 40.42 12.20
CA ILE A 8 -43.28 40.33 10.88
C ILE A 8 -42.82 38.87 10.71
N GLY A 9 -43.45 38.15 9.80
CA GLY A 9 -42.99 36.83 9.36
C GLY A 9 -41.88 36.98 8.33
N LEU A 10 -40.67 36.54 8.66
CA LEU A 10 -39.63 36.23 7.68
C LEU A 10 -39.71 34.74 7.37
N SER A 11 -40.15 34.40 6.17
CA SER A 11 -39.94 33.07 5.59
C SER A 11 -38.50 33.02 5.04
N LEU A 12 -37.59 32.34 5.73
CA LEU A 12 -36.30 31.94 5.15
C LEU A 12 -36.50 30.63 4.39
N ILE A 13 -36.46 30.72 3.06
CA ILE A 13 -36.27 29.57 2.18
C ILE A 13 -34.77 29.24 2.21
N CYS A 14 -34.38 28.19 2.94
CA CYS A 14 -33.03 27.63 2.86
C CYS A 14 -32.94 26.77 1.59
N VAL A 15 -32.34 27.32 0.53
CA VAL A 15 -31.85 26.55 -0.62
C VAL A 15 -30.57 25.83 -0.19
N LEU A 16 -30.61 24.50 -0.12
CA LEU A 16 -29.43 23.65 0.04
C LEU A 16 -28.60 23.70 -1.25
N GLY A 17 -27.60 24.57 -1.29
CA GLY A 17 -26.57 24.54 -2.31
C GLY A 17 -25.55 23.45 -1.99
N THR A 18 -25.48 22.41 -2.82
CA THR A 18 -24.40 21.41 -2.80
C THR A 18 -23.10 22.08 -3.25
N LEU A 19 -22.24 22.43 -2.30
CA LEU A 19 -20.86 22.86 -2.56
C LEU A 19 -20.07 21.64 -3.05
N HIS A 20 -19.84 21.58 -4.37
CA HIS A 20 -18.78 20.75 -4.93
C HIS A 20 -17.48 21.53 -4.76
N SER A 21 -16.58 21.05 -3.90
CA SER A 21 -15.23 21.60 -3.79
C SER A 21 -14.45 21.26 -5.06
N VAL A 22 -14.36 22.22 -5.98
CA VAL A 22 -13.40 22.20 -7.08
C VAL A 22 -12.06 22.62 -6.48
N ALA A 23 -11.18 21.66 -6.23
CA ALA A 23 -9.79 21.96 -5.87
C ALA A 23 -9.09 22.54 -7.10
N HIS A 24 -8.86 23.85 -7.12
CA HIS A 24 -7.98 24.50 -8.08
C HIS A 24 -6.53 24.24 -7.65
N ALA A 25 -5.81 23.43 -8.43
CA ALA A 25 -4.36 23.30 -8.33
C ALA A 25 -3.72 24.28 -9.31
N ASP A 26 -2.93 25.23 -8.80
CA ASP A 26 -2.17 26.17 -9.62
C ASP A 26 -1.08 25.45 -10.44
N PRO A 27 -0.77 25.91 -11.67
CA PRO A 27 0.20 25.25 -12.53
C PRO A 27 1.63 25.52 -12.06
N VAL A 28 2.30 24.49 -11.55
CA VAL A 28 3.75 24.54 -11.32
C VAL A 28 4.46 24.25 -12.64
N GLY A 29 5.07 25.27 -13.22
CA GLY A 29 6.05 25.11 -14.30
C GLY A 29 7.32 24.48 -13.74
N GLY A 30 7.74 23.34 -14.26
CA GLY A 30 8.97 22.65 -13.85
C GLY A 30 9.25 21.44 -14.72
N THR A 31 10.54 21.19 -14.95
CA THR A 31 11.12 20.01 -15.60
C THR A 31 10.48 18.69 -15.16
N ARG A 32 10.48 17.67 -16.02
CA ARG A 32 9.86 16.34 -15.77
C ARG A 32 10.23 15.84 -14.37
N GLN A 33 9.24 15.70 -13.48
CA GLN A 33 9.47 15.31 -12.08
C GLN A 33 10.09 13.91 -11.92
N SER A 34 10.18 13.12 -13.00
CA SER A 34 10.87 11.82 -13.04
C SER A 34 12.39 11.91 -13.13
N GLU A 35 12.99 13.04 -13.55
CA GLU A 35 14.46 13.15 -13.73
C GLU A 35 15.24 13.25 -12.41
N GLY A 36 14.56 13.40 -11.27
CA GLY A 36 15.16 13.60 -9.95
C GLY A 36 15.09 12.42 -8.98
N LEU A 37 14.43 11.31 -9.35
CA LEU A 37 14.40 10.10 -8.51
C LEU A 37 15.75 9.36 -8.65
N GLN A 38 16.79 9.87 -8.03
CA GLN A 38 18.01 9.12 -7.79
C GLN A 38 17.76 8.13 -6.65
N ALA A 39 17.13 7.00 -6.97
CA ALA A 39 17.35 5.82 -6.16
C ALA A 39 18.88 5.56 -6.18
N PRO A 40 19.55 5.39 -5.02
CA PRO A 40 20.93 4.94 -5.01
C PRO A 40 21.07 3.72 -5.93
N VAL A 41 22.16 3.68 -6.71
CA VAL A 41 22.48 2.61 -7.67
C VAL A 41 22.67 1.28 -6.92
N PHE A 42 21.56 0.67 -6.53
CA PHE A 42 21.48 -0.71 -6.09
C PHE A 42 21.07 -1.54 -7.31
N GLY A 43 21.69 -2.71 -7.44
CA GLY A 43 21.62 -3.52 -8.65
C GLY A 43 20.19 -3.61 -9.20
N GLN A 44 20.03 -3.26 -10.48
CA GLN A 44 18.78 -3.46 -11.20
C GLN A 44 18.30 -4.89 -10.96
N LEU A 45 17.02 -5.05 -10.61
CA LEU A 45 16.39 -6.36 -10.59
C LEU A 45 16.63 -7.01 -11.97
N PRO A 46 17.06 -8.28 -12.03
CA PRO A 46 17.35 -8.94 -13.31
C PRO A 46 16.12 -8.83 -14.23
N SER A 47 16.29 -8.15 -15.36
CA SER A 47 15.22 -7.93 -16.35
C SER A 47 14.97 -9.16 -17.23
N ALA A 48 15.89 -10.13 -17.24
CA ALA A 48 15.74 -11.33 -18.06
C ALA A 48 14.94 -12.39 -17.30
N ALA A 49 13.79 -12.77 -17.86
CA ALA A 49 13.07 -13.97 -17.48
C ALA A 49 14.01 -15.18 -17.55
N ASP A 50 14.15 -15.92 -16.44
CA ASP A 50 14.81 -17.21 -16.43
C ASP A 50 13.76 -18.27 -16.80
N PRO A 51 13.77 -18.81 -18.03
CA PRO A 51 12.73 -19.73 -18.51
C PRO A 51 12.78 -21.09 -17.79
N THR A 52 13.79 -21.33 -16.94
CA THR A 52 13.89 -22.56 -16.15
C THR A 52 13.09 -22.50 -14.85
N LEU A 53 12.66 -21.30 -14.42
CA LEU A 53 11.88 -21.16 -13.20
C LEU A 53 10.39 -21.42 -13.44
N PRO A 54 9.69 -22.05 -12.48
CA PRO A 54 8.24 -22.16 -12.51
C PRO A 54 7.58 -20.79 -12.58
N VAL A 55 6.51 -20.71 -13.37
CA VAL A 55 5.80 -19.47 -13.67
C VAL A 55 4.59 -19.33 -12.76
N VAL A 56 4.44 -18.17 -12.14
CA VAL A 56 3.23 -17.78 -11.39
C VAL A 56 2.56 -16.63 -12.12
N ASP A 57 1.27 -16.76 -12.40
CA ASP A 57 0.51 -15.71 -13.09
C ASP A 57 0.25 -14.47 -12.22
N THR A 58 -0.41 -13.46 -12.80
CA THR A 58 -0.70 -12.18 -12.14
C THR A 58 -1.66 -12.31 -10.94
N SER A 59 -2.37 -13.44 -10.80
CA SER A 59 -3.26 -13.72 -9.68
C SER A 59 -2.50 -14.17 -8.43
N LEU A 60 -1.24 -14.62 -8.56
CA LEU A 60 -0.37 -15.06 -7.46
C LEU A 60 -0.97 -16.22 -6.64
N ASN A 61 -1.82 -17.03 -7.28
CA ASN A 61 -2.64 -18.05 -6.62
C ASN A 61 -3.37 -17.50 -5.38
N GLU A 62 -3.91 -16.29 -5.49
CA GLU A 62 -4.62 -15.64 -4.40
C GLU A 62 -5.80 -16.48 -3.92
N ILE A 63 -5.83 -16.77 -2.62
CA ILE A 63 -6.98 -17.37 -1.95
C ILE A 63 -7.36 -16.54 -0.73
N VAL A 64 -8.64 -16.60 -0.37
CA VAL A 64 -9.15 -16.02 0.88
C VAL A 64 -9.54 -17.16 1.81
N ILE A 65 -8.97 -17.16 3.00
CA ILE A 65 -9.25 -18.12 4.07
C ILE A 65 -9.83 -17.41 5.30
N ARG A 66 -10.36 -18.19 6.24
CA ARG A 66 -10.84 -17.69 7.54
C ARG A 66 -9.99 -18.31 8.64
N VAL A 67 -9.21 -17.48 9.32
CA VAL A 67 -8.35 -17.90 10.43
C VAL A 67 -9.14 -17.78 11.74
N PRO A 68 -9.30 -18.85 12.53
CA PRO A 68 -9.94 -18.76 13.83
C PRO A 68 -9.04 -18.06 14.85
N GLU A 69 -9.64 -17.19 15.66
CA GLU A 69 -9.04 -16.58 16.84
C GLU A 69 -10.10 -16.51 17.93
N ASP A 70 -9.97 -17.33 18.98
CA ASP A 70 -11.00 -17.50 20.00
C ASP A 70 -12.40 -17.71 19.38
N ASP A 71 -13.36 -16.82 19.66
CA ASP A 71 -14.74 -16.88 19.18
C ASP A 71 -14.98 -16.11 17.86
N ILE A 72 -13.92 -15.59 17.23
CA ILE A 72 -14.01 -14.83 15.98
C ILE A 72 -13.24 -15.50 14.84
N THR A 73 -13.51 -15.08 13.61
CA THR A 73 -12.70 -15.45 12.45
C THR A 73 -12.18 -14.22 11.72
N LEU A 74 -10.91 -14.29 11.31
CA LEU A 74 -10.21 -13.25 10.57
C LEU A 74 -10.20 -13.60 9.08
N GLN A 75 -10.76 -12.73 8.25
CA GLN A 75 -10.60 -12.82 6.80
C GLN A 75 -9.11 -12.63 6.47
N THR A 76 -8.49 -13.62 5.85
CA THR A 76 -7.05 -13.60 5.54
C THR A 76 -6.84 -13.90 4.07
N THR A 77 -6.13 -13.01 3.38
CA THR A 77 -5.70 -13.23 2.00
C THR A 77 -4.36 -13.96 2.00
N VAL A 78 -4.21 -15.00 1.19
CA VAL A 78 -2.96 -15.73 1.04
C VAL A 78 -2.57 -15.72 -0.43
N PHE A 79 -1.34 -15.30 -0.72
CA PHE A 79 -0.70 -15.47 -2.01
C PHE A 79 0.36 -16.56 -1.89
N LYS A 80 0.41 -17.47 -2.84
CA LYS A 80 1.20 -18.69 -2.71
C LYS A 80 1.94 -19.02 -4.01
N PRO A 81 3.24 -19.35 -3.94
CA PRO A 81 3.92 -19.94 -5.08
C PRO A 81 3.36 -21.32 -5.44
N ASP A 82 3.57 -21.74 -6.68
CA ASP A 82 3.22 -23.09 -7.11
C ASP A 82 4.05 -24.15 -6.39
N GLY A 83 3.44 -25.30 -6.10
CA GLY A 83 4.10 -26.45 -5.50
C GLY A 83 3.68 -26.76 -4.06
N ASN A 84 4.37 -27.76 -3.49
CA ASN A 84 3.97 -28.40 -2.24
C ASN A 84 4.55 -27.74 -0.98
N GLY A 85 5.57 -26.88 -1.12
CA GLY A 85 6.31 -26.31 0.01
C GLY A 85 7.27 -27.33 0.66
N PRO A 86 7.66 -27.13 1.94
CA PRO A 86 7.25 -26.03 2.80
C PRO A 86 7.86 -24.70 2.36
N PHE A 87 7.05 -23.65 2.33
CA PHE A 87 7.45 -22.30 1.91
C PHE A 87 7.76 -21.41 3.12
N PRO A 88 8.84 -20.61 3.09
CA PRO A 88 9.02 -19.53 4.05
C PRO A 88 7.81 -18.59 4.01
N MET A 89 7.49 -17.95 5.14
CA MET A 89 6.28 -17.14 5.28
C MET A 89 6.60 -15.69 5.63
N ILE A 90 5.85 -14.77 5.02
CA ILE A 90 5.66 -13.42 5.56
C ILE A 90 4.20 -13.22 5.97
N VAL A 91 3.97 -12.76 7.20
CA VAL A 91 2.67 -12.21 7.61
C VAL A 91 2.74 -10.69 7.48
N PHE A 92 1.93 -10.10 6.59
CA PHE A 92 1.97 -8.67 6.29
C PHE A 92 0.70 -7.95 6.72
N ASN A 93 0.86 -6.98 7.61
CA ASN A 93 -0.24 -6.30 8.29
C ASN A 93 -0.61 -4.96 7.63
N HIS A 94 -1.90 -4.75 7.44
CA HIS A 94 -2.45 -3.53 6.84
C HIS A 94 -2.39 -2.32 7.79
N GLY A 95 -2.38 -1.12 7.20
CA GLY A 95 -2.56 0.14 7.92
C GLY A 95 -4.01 0.35 8.39
N LYS A 96 -4.34 1.56 8.82
CA LYS A 96 -5.71 1.94 9.17
C LYS A 96 -6.04 3.27 8.50
N LEU A 97 -7.15 3.32 7.76
CA LEU A 97 -7.69 4.56 7.21
C LEU A 97 -8.67 5.21 8.22
N PRO A 98 -8.98 6.51 8.06
CA PRO A 98 -10.09 7.14 8.76
C PRO A 98 -11.45 6.49 8.42
N GLY A 99 -12.45 6.73 9.26
CA GLY A 99 -13.80 6.16 9.11
C GLY A 99 -13.94 4.77 9.72
N ASP A 100 -15.07 4.13 9.41
CA ASP A 100 -15.43 2.80 9.89
C ASP A 100 -14.47 1.74 9.33
N SER A 101 -13.86 0.94 10.22
CA SER A 101 -12.90 -0.10 9.85
C SER A 101 -13.55 -1.25 9.07
N HIS A 102 -14.83 -1.56 9.29
CA HIS A 102 -15.54 -2.60 8.53
C HIS A 102 -15.72 -2.21 7.05
N ASN A 103 -15.85 -0.92 6.77
CA ASN A 103 -15.99 -0.42 5.41
C ASN A 103 -14.64 -0.30 4.68
N GLN A 104 -13.51 -0.57 5.35
CA GLN A 104 -12.21 -0.57 4.70
C GLN A 104 -12.06 -1.83 3.84
N PRO A 105 -11.48 -1.71 2.63
CA PRO A 105 -11.37 -2.84 1.72
C PRO A 105 -10.43 -3.91 2.28
N ARG A 106 -10.64 -5.15 1.82
CA ARG A 106 -9.71 -6.26 2.05
C ARG A 106 -8.30 -5.86 1.58
N ASN A 107 -7.30 -6.14 2.41
CA ASN A 107 -5.92 -5.75 2.09
C ASN A 107 -5.33 -6.67 1.00
N ARG A 108 -4.80 -6.08 -0.06
CA ARG A 108 -4.13 -6.77 -1.18
C ARG A 108 -2.83 -6.03 -1.57
N PRO A 109 -1.72 -6.22 -0.84
CA PRO A 109 -0.44 -5.55 -1.10
C PRO A 109 0.30 -6.22 -2.26
N LEU A 110 -0.27 -6.16 -3.47
CA LEU A 110 0.17 -6.96 -4.63
C LEU A 110 1.64 -6.72 -5.01
N ALA A 111 2.15 -5.50 -4.96
CA ALA A 111 3.56 -5.20 -5.23
C ALA A 111 4.51 -5.96 -4.28
N LEU A 112 4.19 -5.98 -2.97
CA LEU A 112 4.92 -6.76 -1.98
C LEU A 112 4.72 -8.26 -2.20
N ALA A 113 3.49 -8.69 -2.46
CA ALA A 113 3.18 -10.11 -2.66
C ALA A 113 3.94 -10.69 -3.85
N ARG A 114 3.99 -9.98 -4.98
CA ARG A 114 4.74 -10.39 -6.18
C ARG A 114 6.21 -10.61 -5.89
N GLU A 115 6.85 -9.66 -5.19
CA GLU A 115 8.27 -9.80 -4.87
C GLU A 115 8.50 -10.97 -3.90
N PHE A 116 7.71 -11.13 -2.83
CA PHE A 116 7.92 -12.25 -1.91
C PHE A 116 7.62 -13.63 -2.56
N VAL A 117 6.57 -13.76 -3.37
CA VAL A 117 6.26 -14.99 -4.12
C VAL A 117 7.39 -15.33 -5.11
N ARG A 118 8.01 -14.32 -5.74
CA ARG A 118 9.18 -14.49 -6.63
C ARG A 118 10.36 -15.16 -5.90
N HIS A 119 10.51 -14.95 -4.59
CA HIS A 119 11.52 -15.62 -3.75
C HIS A 119 10.98 -16.87 -3.02
N GLY A 120 9.81 -17.37 -3.43
CA GLY A 120 9.21 -18.62 -2.94
C GLY A 120 8.51 -18.52 -1.59
N TYR A 121 8.09 -17.32 -1.18
CA TYR A 121 7.36 -17.13 0.07
C TYR A 121 5.87 -17.29 -0.11
N VAL A 122 5.22 -17.91 0.88
CA VAL A 122 3.79 -17.66 1.10
C VAL A 122 3.62 -16.29 1.78
N VAL A 123 2.70 -15.49 1.26
CA VAL A 123 2.40 -14.15 1.76
C VAL A 123 1.01 -14.20 2.38
N VAL A 124 0.94 -14.00 3.69
CA VAL A 124 -0.28 -14.09 4.48
C VAL A 124 -0.66 -12.69 4.94
N VAL A 125 -1.87 -12.26 4.60
CA VAL A 125 -2.33 -10.89 4.79
C VAL A 125 -3.66 -10.94 5.56
N PRO A 126 -3.61 -10.99 6.90
CA PRO A 126 -4.81 -10.97 7.71
C PRO A 126 -5.42 -9.57 7.68
N ASN A 127 -6.73 -9.48 7.45
CA ASN A 127 -7.52 -8.35 7.92
C ASN A 127 -7.74 -8.56 9.42
N ARG A 128 -7.23 -7.65 10.24
CA ARG A 128 -7.36 -7.72 11.70
C ARG A 128 -8.84 -7.61 12.10
N ARG A 129 -9.18 -8.01 13.32
CA ARG A 129 -10.57 -8.00 13.83
C ARG A 129 -11.24 -6.65 13.62
N GLY A 130 -12.50 -6.66 13.22
CA GLY A 130 -13.26 -5.44 12.94
C GLY A 130 -12.85 -4.70 11.66
N PHE A 131 -12.06 -5.31 10.76
CA PHE A 131 -11.77 -4.77 9.43
C PHE A 131 -12.34 -5.65 8.33
N ALA A 132 -12.85 -5.04 7.27
CA ALA A 132 -13.46 -5.74 6.14
C ALA A 132 -14.46 -6.82 6.64
N GLU A 133 -14.32 -8.06 6.16
CA GLU A 133 -15.16 -9.20 6.53
C GLU A 133 -14.60 -10.03 7.70
N SER A 134 -13.63 -9.49 8.46
CA SER A 134 -13.21 -10.10 9.73
C SER A 134 -14.23 -9.82 10.81
N ASP A 135 -14.55 -10.84 11.60
CA ASP A 135 -15.50 -10.74 12.71
C ASP A 135 -14.94 -9.84 13.84
N GLY A 136 -15.79 -9.56 14.83
CA GLY A 136 -15.43 -8.74 16.00
C GLY A 136 -15.40 -7.24 15.70
N ASN A 137 -14.84 -6.47 16.63
CA ASN A 137 -14.75 -5.00 16.54
C ASN A 137 -13.31 -4.53 16.68
N TYR A 138 -13.00 -3.40 16.06
CA TYR A 138 -11.70 -2.76 16.18
C TYR A 138 -11.33 -2.42 17.63
N ALA A 139 -10.21 -2.96 18.11
CA ALA A 139 -9.67 -2.66 19.43
C ALA A 139 -8.86 -1.34 19.41
N GLY A 140 -9.53 -0.23 19.75
CA GLY A 140 -8.93 1.12 19.69
C GLY A 140 -8.03 1.50 20.88
N SER A 141 -8.30 1.02 22.09
CA SER A 141 -7.56 1.33 23.33
C SER A 141 -7.42 2.83 23.67
N GLY A 142 -8.32 3.68 23.16
CA GLY A 142 -8.27 5.13 23.38
C GLY A 142 -6.93 5.73 22.93
N CYS A 143 -6.34 6.60 23.75
CA CYS A 143 -5.04 7.22 23.48
C CYS A 143 -3.83 6.35 23.89
N ASN A 144 -4.06 5.11 24.34
CA ASN A 144 -2.99 4.19 24.71
C ASN A 144 -2.52 3.41 23.48
N VAL A 145 -1.50 3.96 22.81
CA VAL A 145 -0.90 3.37 21.61
C VAL A 145 -0.23 2.02 21.90
N GLU A 146 0.39 1.85 23.08
CA GLU A 146 1.02 0.57 23.48
C GLU A 146 -0.01 -0.55 23.56
N ALA A 147 -1.09 -0.32 24.32
CA ALA A 147 -2.18 -1.28 24.46
C ALA A 147 -2.90 -1.53 23.13
N ASN A 148 -3.00 -0.53 22.26
CA ASN A 148 -3.55 -0.71 20.92
C ASN A 148 -2.69 -1.69 20.12
N GLY A 149 -1.38 -1.48 20.04
CA GLY A 149 -0.50 -2.35 19.23
C GLY A 149 -0.51 -3.80 19.71
N TYR A 150 -0.47 -4.05 21.02
CA TYR A 150 -0.60 -5.42 21.54
C TYR A 150 -1.97 -6.04 21.23
N ALA A 151 -3.05 -5.24 21.29
CA ALA A 151 -4.37 -5.76 20.96
C ALA A 151 -4.46 -6.21 19.50
N GLN A 152 -3.82 -5.48 18.60
CA GLN A 152 -3.73 -5.84 17.18
C GLN A 152 -2.74 -7.00 16.93
N ALA A 153 -1.69 -7.11 17.74
CA ALA A 153 -0.68 -8.15 17.61
C ALA A 153 -1.20 -9.56 17.93
N ARG A 154 -2.25 -9.68 18.76
CA ARG A 154 -2.91 -10.96 19.04
C ARG A 154 -3.48 -11.62 17.78
N ASP A 155 -4.15 -10.85 16.93
CA ASP A 155 -4.68 -11.33 15.64
C ASP A 155 -3.55 -11.83 14.73
N VAL A 156 -2.40 -11.15 14.75
CA VAL A 156 -1.20 -11.55 14.03
C VAL A 156 -0.63 -12.85 14.59
N ALA A 157 -0.59 -13.00 15.91
CA ALA A 157 -0.12 -14.20 16.58
C ALA A 157 -1.01 -15.41 16.27
N ALA A 158 -2.34 -15.25 16.30
CA ALA A 158 -3.29 -16.28 15.90
C ALA A 158 -3.08 -16.68 14.43
N THR A 159 -2.87 -15.71 13.55
CA THR A 159 -2.57 -15.95 12.13
C THR A 159 -1.26 -16.71 11.93
N VAL A 160 -0.17 -16.31 12.60
CA VAL A 160 1.10 -17.03 12.56
C VAL A 160 0.94 -18.47 13.06
N ALA A 161 0.25 -18.66 14.18
CA ALA A 161 0.03 -19.97 14.78
C ALA A 161 -0.78 -20.90 13.87
N TYR A 162 -1.88 -20.41 13.29
CA TYR A 162 -2.71 -21.16 12.35
C TYR A 162 -1.96 -21.52 11.07
N MET A 163 -1.24 -20.55 10.49
CA MET A 163 -0.52 -20.78 9.24
C MET A 163 0.67 -21.71 9.43
N SER A 164 1.32 -21.70 10.60
CA SER A 164 2.42 -22.62 10.93
C SER A 164 1.99 -24.09 11.02
N GLN A 165 0.68 -24.38 11.05
CA GLN A 165 0.14 -25.75 11.02
C GLN A 165 -0.17 -26.22 9.59
N GLN A 166 -0.13 -25.34 8.60
CA GLN A 166 -0.42 -25.73 7.22
C GLN A 166 0.76 -26.53 6.64
N PRO A 167 0.50 -27.63 5.93
CA PRO A 167 1.55 -28.55 5.49
C PRO A 167 2.53 -27.94 4.48
N TYR A 168 2.12 -26.87 3.80
CA TYR A 168 2.94 -26.15 2.83
C TYR A 168 3.71 -24.97 3.43
N VAL A 169 3.67 -24.75 4.75
CA VAL A 169 4.35 -23.62 5.42
C VAL A 169 5.57 -24.11 6.18
N ASP A 170 6.70 -23.44 5.97
CA ASP A 170 7.90 -23.58 6.78
C ASP A 170 7.74 -22.79 8.07
N LYS A 171 7.35 -23.50 9.14
CA LYS A 171 7.17 -22.93 10.48
C LYS A 171 8.45 -22.44 11.15
N THR A 172 9.62 -22.54 10.51
CA THR A 172 10.92 -22.12 11.06
C THR A 172 11.53 -20.91 10.35
N HIS A 173 10.96 -20.48 9.22
CA HIS A 173 11.40 -19.33 8.44
C HIS A 173 10.22 -18.37 8.24
N ILE A 174 9.93 -17.59 9.28
CA ILE A 174 8.83 -16.64 9.30
C ILE A 174 9.36 -15.22 9.53
N VAL A 175 8.80 -14.25 8.81
CA VAL A 175 8.92 -12.83 9.11
C VAL A 175 7.54 -12.20 9.29
N VAL A 176 7.46 -11.21 10.16
CA VAL A 176 6.25 -10.42 10.36
C VAL A 176 6.54 -9.00 9.92
N GLY A 177 5.73 -8.47 9.02
CA GLY A 177 5.88 -7.11 8.53
C GLY A 177 4.55 -6.36 8.53
N GLY A 178 4.60 -5.08 8.26
CA GLY A 178 3.40 -4.30 8.04
C GLY A 178 3.69 -2.87 7.66
N THR A 179 2.63 -2.16 7.28
CA THR A 179 2.69 -0.75 6.92
C THR A 179 1.82 0.10 7.81
N SER A 180 2.24 1.33 8.12
CA SER A 180 1.45 2.27 8.91
C SER A 180 1.04 1.64 10.26
N HIS A 181 -0.26 1.59 10.58
CA HIS A 181 -0.74 0.88 11.77
C HIS A 181 -0.30 -0.60 11.85
N GLY A 182 -0.17 -1.27 10.71
CA GLY A 182 0.36 -2.63 10.62
C GLY A 182 1.86 -2.72 10.91
N GLY A 183 2.64 -1.68 10.59
CA GLY A 183 4.07 -1.59 10.93
C GLY A 183 4.29 -1.48 12.44
N LEU A 184 3.49 -0.63 13.11
CA LEU A 184 3.43 -0.59 14.58
C LEU A 184 3.02 -1.94 15.18
N THR A 185 2.02 -2.59 14.58
CA THR A 185 1.53 -3.91 15.02
C THR A 185 2.62 -4.99 14.90
N ALA A 186 3.40 -4.99 13.81
CA ALA A 186 4.51 -5.91 13.64
C ALA A 186 5.59 -5.74 14.72
N ILE A 187 5.88 -4.49 15.12
CA ILE A 187 6.81 -4.22 16.22
C ILE A 187 6.25 -4.66 17.57
N ALA A 188 4.97 -4.37 17.85
CA ALA A 188 4.29 -4.80 19.07
C ALA A 188 4.25 -6.34 19.20
N TYR A 189 4.01 -7.05 18.09
CA TYR A 189 4.08 -8.52 18.03
C TYR A 189 5.43 -9.06 18.49
N GLY A 190 6.53 -8.46 18.03
CA GLY A 190 7.88 -8.85 18.44
C GLY A 190 8.19 -8.60 19.91
N ALA A 191 7.47 -7.69 20.55
CA ALA A 191 7.64 -7.31 21.96
C ALA A 191 6.86 -8.21 22.93
N HIS A 192 5.79 -8.88 22.49
CA HIS A 192 4.91 -9.64 23.38
C HIS A 192 4.69 -11.09 22.93
N ASP A 193 4.24 -11.30 21.69
CA ASP A 193 3.64 -12.58 21.28
C ASP A 193 4.61 -13.52 20.56
N VAL A 194 5.78 -13.02 20.14
CA VAL A 194 6.81 -13.81 19.43
C VAL A 194 7.24 -15.07 20.20
N VAL A 195 7.16 -15.07 21.53
CA VAL A 195 7.54 -16.21 22.37
C VAL A 195 6.73 -17.46 22.01
N SER A 196 5.51 -17.29 21.51
CA SER A 196 4.61 -18.38 21.10
C SER A 196 4.90 -18.92 19.69
N ALA A 197 5.80 -18.30 18.92
CA ALA A 197 6.15 -18.70 17.55
C ALA A 197 7.68 -18.61 17.32
N PRO A 198 8.46 -19.59 17.80
CA PRO A 198 9.93 -19.54 17.75
C PRO A 198 10.52 -19.53 16.32
N GLY A 199 9.70 -19.80 15.29
CA GLY A 199 10.10 -19.70 13.89
C GLY A 199 10.13 -18.28 13.31
N VAL A 200 9.64 -17.27 14.04
CA VAL A 200 9.74 -15.88 13.59
C VAL A 200 11.15 -15.36 13.83
N ARG A 201 11.79 -14.90 12.75
CA ARG A 201 13.21 -14.52 12.75
C ARG A 201 13.47 -13.02 12.74
N GLY A 202 12.47 -12.22 12.36
CA GLY A 202 12.63 -10.78 12.30
C GLY A 202 11.35 -10.04 11.94
N LEU A 203 11.40 -8.73 12.11
CA LEU A 203 10.29 -7.80 11.91
C LEU A 203 10.61 -6.78 10.82
N ILE A 204 9.62 -6.41 9.99
CA ILE A 204 9.79 -5.36 8.97
C ILE A 204 8.74 -4.28 9.15
N ASN A 205 9.19 -3.07 9.44
CA ASN A 205 8.35 -1.91 9.70
C ASN A 205 8.44 -0.93 8.52
N PHE A 206 7.41 -0.88 7.67
CA PHE A 206 7.28 0.11 6.60
C PHE A 206 6.45 1.31 7.10
N SER A 207 7.05 2.47 7.29
CA SER A 207 6.37 3.69 7.75
C SER A 207 5.38 3.41 8.88
N GLY A 208 5.76 2.67 9.92
CA GLY A 208 4.84 2.23 10.95
C GLY A 208 4.53 3.28 12.00
N GLY A 209 3.30 3.27 12.49
CA GLY A 209 2.85 4.15 13.57
C GLY A 209 1.33 4.13 13.71
N LEU A 210 0.82 4.89 14.68
CA LEU A 210 -0.62 5.12 14.83
C LEU A 210 -0.85 6.60 15.10
N ARG A 211 -1.45 7.29 14.13
CA ARG A 211 -1.80 8.71 14.24
C ARG A 211 -3.13 8.85 14.98
N GLN A 212 -3.15 9.66 16.03
CA GLN A 212 -4.33 9.89 16.88
C GLN A 212 -4.50 11.38 17.16
N ASP A 213 -4.83 12.17 16.14
CA ASP A 213 -4.86 13.65 16.26
C ASP A 213 -5.80 14.17 17.38
N GLU A 214 -6.80 13.38 17.78
CA GLU A 214 -7.73 13.71 18.87
C GLU A 214 -7.13 13.53 20.28
N CYS A 215 -5.98 12.87 20.39
CA CYS A 215 -5.29 12.64 21.64
C CYS A 215 -4.26 13.74 21.92
N GLU A 216 -4.32 14.32 23.12
CA GLU A 216 -3.31 15.27 23.56
C GLU A 216 -1.92 14.64 23.54
N GLY A 217 -0.96 15.31 22.89
CA GLY A 217 0.41 14.83 22.78
C GLY A 217 0.56 13.50 22.05
N TRP A 218 -0.30 13.18 21.08
CA TRP A 218 -0.31 11.88 20.41
C TRP A 218 1.05 11.46 19.84
N GLN A 219 1.89 12.38 19.36
CA GLN A 219 3.25 12.05 18.92
C GLN A 219 4.09 11.47 20.07
N LYS A 220 3.97 12.04 21.28
CA LYS A 220 4.65 11.52 22.48
C LYS A 220 4.08 10.17 22.89
N ASN A 221 2.77 9.98 22.83
CA ASN A 221 2.15 8.68 23.13
C ASN A 221 2.67 7.59 22.16
N LEU A 222 2.85 7.95 20.89
CA LEU A 222 3.40 7.08 19.87
C LEU A 222 4.89 6.76 20.12
N THR A 223 5.73 7.76 20.39
CA THR A 223 7.16 7.52 20.69
C THR A 223 7.35 6.73 21.99
N SER A 224 6.56 7.01 23.03
CA SER A 224 6.56 6.23 24.28
C SER A 224 6.14 4.78 24.06
N ALA A 225 5.15 4.52 23.21
CA ALA A 225 4.75 3.14 22.89
C ALA A 225 5.88 2.37 22.19
N PHE A 226 6.60 3.00 21.25
CA PHE A 226 7.77 2.39 20.63
C PHE A 226 8.90 2.14 21.63
N GLY A 227 9.14 3.05 22.58
CA GLY A 227 10.07 2.81 23.69
C GLY A 227 9.69 1.56 24.50
N ALA A 228 8.43 1.46 24.91
CA ALA A 228 7.92 0.33 25.67
C ALA A 228 7.99 -1.01 24.91
N TYR A 229 7.79 -1.01 23.58
CA TYR A 229 8.03 -2.18 22.75
C TYR A 229 9.53 -2.55 22.70
N GLY A 230 10.40 -1.54 22.58
CA GLY A 230 11.86 -1.69 22.54
C GLY A 230 12.46 -2.36 23.77
N GLU A 231 11.88 -2.12 24.96
CA GLU A 231 12.28 -2.78 26.20
C GLU A 231 12.07 -4.31 26.19
N LYS A 232 11.08 -4.78 25.44
CA LYS A 232 10.60 -6.17 25.50
C LYS A 232 10.94 -6.99 24.25
N VAL A 233 11.13 -6.33 23.11
CA VAL A 233 11.42 -6.98 21.83
C VAL A 233 12.72 -7.78 21.87
N ARG A 234 12.68 -8.97 21.27
CA ARG A 234 13.86 -9.86 21.19
C ARG A 234 14.33 -10.13 19.78
N LEU A 235 13.51 -9.82 18.78
CA LEU A 235 13.83 -10.02 17.39
C LEU A 235 14.56 -8.82 16.78
N PRO A 236 15.47 -9.05 15.82
CA PRO A 236 15.98 -7.97 14.99
C PRO A 236 14.85 -7.38 14.12
N SER A 237 14.93 -6.09 13.82
CA SER A 237 13.96 -5.40 12.97
C SER A 237 14.60 -4.49 11.93
N LEU A 238 13.95 -4.36 10.77
CA LEU A 238 14.26 -3.37 9.73
C LEU A 238 13.13 -2.34 9.66
N TRP A 239 13.49 -1.07 9.68
CA TRP A 239 12.56 0.07 9.64
C TRP A 239 12.83 0.86 8.37
N LEU A 240 11.79 1.16 7.59
CA LEU A 240 11.88 1.93 6.36
C LEU A 240 10.96 3.14 6.45
N TYR A 241 11.52 4.35 6.38
CA TYR A 241 10.80 5.62 6.45
C TYR A 241 11.36 6.57 5.39
N GLY A 242 10.58 7.56 4.97
CA GLY A 242 11.01 8.58 4.01
C GLY A 242 10.65 9.98 4.45
N ASN A 243 11.33 10.96 3.88
CA ASN A 243 11.33 12.35 4.35
C ASN A 243 10.04 13.12 4.01
N ASN A 244 9.37 12.76 2.91
CA ASN A 244 8.09 13.34 2.50
C ASN A 244 6.90 12.46 2.92
N ASP A 245 6.99 11.71 4.01
CA ASP A 245 5.87 10.93 4.57
C ASP A 245 4.80 11.90 5.09
N SER A 246 3.60 11.83 4.53
CA SER A 246 2.50 12.74 4.88
C SER A 246 1.96 12.54 6.30
N VAL A 247 2.23 11.37 6.90
CA VAL A 247 1.71 10.96 8.20
C VAL A 247 2.74 11.17 9.30
N TRP A 248 4.01 10.81 9.06
CA TRP A 248 5.11 10.91 10.03
C TRP A 248 6.06 12.07 9.71
N GLN A 249 5.58 13.29 9.91
CA GLN A 249 6.30 14.50 9.51
C GLN A 249 7.46 14.85 10.47
N GLY A 250 8.49 15.50 9.92
CA GLY A 250 9.66 15.97 10.66
C GLY A 250 10.45 14.83 11.30
N GLU A 251 10.91 15.03 12.53
CA GLU A 251 11.78 14.09 13.25
C GLU A 251 11.05 12.90 13.89
N LEU A 252 9.73 12.77 13.69
CA LEU A 252 8.91 11.79 14.43
C LEU A 252 9.38 10.35 14.22
N ALA A 253 9.72 9.97 12.98
CA ALA A 253 10.28 8.65 12.68
C ALA A 253 11.59 8.38 13.44
N GLY A 254 12.50 9.37 13.44
CA GLY A 254 13.75 9.30 14.20
C GLY A 254 13.53 9.20 15.71
N GLN A 255 12.56 9.93 16.26
CA GLN A 255 12.19 9.87 17.67
C GLN A 255 11.61 8.51 18.07
N MET A 256 10.75 7.91 17.23
CA MET A 256 10.23 6.56 17.45
C MET A 256 11.35 5.52 17.44
N TYR A 257 12.27 5.62 16.48
CA TYR A 257 13.42 4.71 16.37
C TYR A 257 14.40 4.86 17.54
N ALA A 258 14.68 6.10 17.96
CA ALA A 258 15.55 6.37 19.11
C ALA A 258 14.96 5.79 20.40
N ALA A 259 13.66 6.03 20.66
CA ALA A 259 12.98 5.47 21.82
C ALA A 259 13.00 3.93 21.79
N PHE A 260 12.70 3.32 20.63
CA PHE A 260 12.72 1.86 20.49
C PHE A 260 14.11 1.26 20.76
N THR A 261 15.18 1.92 20.33
CA THR A 261 16.55 1.39 20.44
C THR A 261 17.27 1.75 21.74
N GLU A 262 16.71 2.65 22.55
CA GLU A 262 17.28 3.13 23.82
C GLU A 262 17.68 1.99 24.77
N HIS A 263 16.90 0.91 24.80
CA HIS A 263 17.11 -0.24 25.69
C HIS A 263 17.82 -1.43 25.00
N GLY A 264 18.50 -1.20 23.87
CA GLY A 264 19.32 -2.20 23.19
C GLY A 264 18.55 -3.09 22.21
N ALA A 265 17.32 -2.73 21.85
CA ALA A 265 16.59 -3.39 20.77
C ALA A 265 17.42 -3.37 19.48
N LYS A 266 17.51 -4.53 18.81
CA LYS A 266 18.26 -4.66 17.56
C LYS A 266 17.40 -4.16 16.40
N ALA A 267 17.66 -2.95 15.94
CA ALA A 267 16.98 -2.37 14.79
C ALA A 267 17.97 -1.77 13.78
N GLN A 268 17.56 -1.73 12.52
CA GLN A 268 18.21 -0.95 11.48
C GLN A 268 17.18 -0.01 10.88
N MET A 269 17.45 1.29 10.86
CA MET A 269 16.64 2.26 10.11
C MET A 269 17.25 2.54 8.75
N PHE A 270 16.41 2.50 7.73
CA PHE A 270 16.72 2.97 6.39
C PHE A 270 15.80 4.13 6.05
N ASP A 271 16.37 5.33 6.08
CA ASP A 271 15.77 6.50 5.44
C ASP A 271 16.04 6.42 3.93
N PHE A 272 14.97 6.30 3.15
CA PHE A 272 15.05 6.21 1.69
C PHE A 272 14.91 7.57 0.99
N GLY A 273 14.87 8.67 1.74
CA GLY A 273 14.70 10.01 1.21
C GLY A 273 13.25 10.28 0.81
N SER A 274 13.07 11.09 -0.22
CA SER A 274 11.73 11.38 -0.75
C SER A 274 11.31 10.32 -1.76
N TYR A 275 10.04 9.92 -1.72
CA TYR A 275 9.44 9.03 -2.71
C TYR A 275 8.20 9.68 -3.31
N LYS A 276 8.22 9.88 -4.63
CA LYS A 276 7.15 10.49 -5.42
C LYS A 276 6.52 11.69 -4.67
N ASN A 277 5.20 11.74 -4.58
CA ASN A 277 4.44 12.74 -3.86
C ASN A 277 4.30 12.45 -2.36
N ASP A 278 4.42 11.20 -1.92
CA ASP A 278 4.28 10.78 -0.53
C ASP A 278 5.14 9.53 -0.25
N ALA A 279 5.97 9.53 0.78
CA ALA A 279 6.72 8.34 1.18
C ALA A 279 5.84 7.24 1.80
N HIS A 280 4.67 7.60 2.34
CA HIS A 280 3.80 6.67 3.06
C HIS A 280 3.23 5.55 2.17
N ARG A 281 3.15 5.77 0.86
CA ARG A 281 2.63 4.80 -0.13
C ARG A 281 3.66 3.78 -0.62
N LEU A 282 4.95 3.93 -0.28
CA LEU A 282 6.08 3.23 -0.91
C LEU A 282 5.83 1.72 -1.12
N VAL A 283 5.40 1.02 -0.08
CA VAL A 283 5.26 -0.45 -0.10
C VAL A 283 4.09 -0.94 -0.96
N GLY A 284 3.09 -0.09 -1.21
CA GLY A 284 1.94 -0.40 -2.05
C GLY A 284 2.18 -0.16 -3.54
N ASP A 285 3.24 0.58 -3.88
CA ASP A 285 3.60 0.92 -5.25
C ASP A 285 4.52 -0.13 -5.88
N ARG A 286 4.27 -0.50 -7.13
CA ARG A 286 5.17 -1.36 -7.92
C ARG A 286 6.59 -0.79 -8.02
N ASP A 287 6.70 0.51 -8.27
CA ASP A 287 8.01 1.19 -8.36
C ASP A 287 8.74 1.24 -7.01
N GLY A 288 8.02 1.10 -5.90
CA GLY A 288 8.62 1.09 -4.56
C GLY A 288 9.52 -0.13 -4.35
N VAL A 289 9.24 -1.26 -5.02
CA VAL A 289 9.99 -2.51 -4.86
C VAL A 289 11.49 -2.31 -5.07
N GLN A 290 11.89 -1.55 -6.09
CA GLN A 290 13.32 -1.29 -6.36
C GLN A 290 14.01 -0.46 -5.26
N VAL A 291 13.23 0.31 -4.48
CA VAL A 291 13.73 1.13 -3.38
C VAL A 291 13.88 0.29 -2.12
N TRP A 292 12.85 -0.48 -1.74
CA TRP A 292 12.85 -1.19 -0.46
C TRP A 292 13.42 -2.62 -0.51
N TRP A 293 13.26 -3.32 -1.64
CA TRP A 293 13.66 -4.73 -1.74
C TRP A 293 15.15 -4.96 -1.46
N PRO A 294 16.10 -4.14 -1.95
CA PRO A 294 17.52 -4.37 -1.66
C PRO A 294 17.83 -4.42 -0.16
N ARG A 295 17.19 -3.56 0.64
CA ARG A 295 17.38 -3.53 2.10
C ARG A 295 16.63 -4.66 2.79
N VAL A 296 15.41 -4.96 2.36
CA VAL A 296 14.65 -6.12 2.87
C VAL A 296 15.40 -7.42 2.59
N LYS A 297 15.90 -7.64 1.36
CA LYS A 297 16.69 -8.81 0.99
C LYS A 297 17.93 -8.97 1.87
N ALA A 298 18.68 -7.88 2.09
CA ALA A 298 19.86 -7.91 2.96
C ALA A 298 19.50 -8.28 4.40
N PHE A 299 18.42 -7.70 4.93
CA PHE A 299 17.91 -8.03 6.25
C PHE A 299 17.45 -9.48 6.36
N LEU A 300 16.65 -9.97 5.39
CA LEU A 300 16.19 -11.36 5.31
C LEU A 300 17.38 -12.33 5.34
N ALA A 301 18.41 -12.08 4.53
CA ALA A 301 19.62 -12.90 4.53
C ALA A 301 20.34 -12.88 5.91
N GLN A 302 20.43 -11.72 6.55
CA GLN A 302 21.05 -11.57 7.88
C GLN A 302 20.33 -12.41 8.95
N ILE A 303 19.01 -12.53 8.88
CA ILE A 303 18.19 -13.31 9.82
C ILE A 303 17.98 -14.76 9.35
N GLY A 304 18.74 -15.21 8.34
CA GLY A 304 18.73 -16.58 7.85
C GLY A 304 17.47 -16.98 7.08
N MET A 305 16.79 -16.01 6.46
CA MET A 305 15.65 -16.25 5.58
C MET A 305 16.12 -16.41 4.12
N PRO A 306 15.46 -17.25 3.30
CA PRO A 306 15.85 -17.47 1.90
C PRO A 306 15.63 -16.22 1.03
N THR A 307 16.51 -15.98 0.06
CA THR A 307 16.49 -14.74 -0.76
C THR A 307 16.83 -14.98 -2.23
N SER A 308 16.90 -16.25 -2.64
CA SER A 308 17.08 -16.62 -4.04
C SER A 308 15.74 -16.48 -4.77
N VAL A 309 15.80 -15.99 -6.01
CA VAL A 309 14.64 -16.04 -6.91
C VAL A 309 14.33 -17.51 -7.17
N GLN A 310 13.06 -17.90 -7.02
CA GLN A 310 12.57 -19.26 -7.19
C GLN A 310 11.46 -19.36 -8.25
N TYR A 311 10.77 -18.25 -8.54
CA TYR A 311 9.63 -18.22 -9.46
C TYR A 311 9.73 -17.04 -10.42
N GLN A 312 9.29 -17.26 -11.66
CA GLN A 312 9.00 -16.19 -12.60
C GLN A 312 7.56 -15.72 -12.37
N VAL A 313 7.40 -14.58 -11.70
CA VAL A 313 6.10 -13.99 -11.42
C VAL A 313 5.74 -12.98 -12.50
N TYR A 314 4.63 -13.18 -13.19
CA TYR A 314 4.12 -12.24 -14.19
C TYR A 314 3.63 -10.94 -13.54
N GLU A 315 3.94 -9.82 -14.20
CA GLU A 315 3.45 -8.49 -13.83
C GLU A 315 2.52 -7.96 -14.94
N PRO A 316 1.60 -7.04 -14.65
CA PRO A 316 0.89 -6.33 -15.71
C PRO A 316 1.88 -5.58 -16.62
N HIS A 317 1.93 -5.97 -17.89
CA HIS A 317 2.81 -5.33 -18.87
C HIS A 317 2.11 -4.14 -19.50
N ALA A 318 2.83 -3.01 -19.58
CA ALA A 318 2.36 -1.87 -20.36
C ALA A 318 2.23 -2.27 -21.85
N PRO A 319 1.14 -1.86 -22.54
CA PRO A 319 1.05 -2.05 -23.98
C PRO A 319 2.20 -1.35 -24.71
N LYS A 320 2.61 -1.89 -25.85
CA LYS A 320 3.69 -1.29 -26.66
C LYS A 320 3.25 0.08 -27.20
N ALA A 321 4.19 1.03 -27.20
CA ALA A 321 4.01 2.33 -27.84
C ALA A 321 3.57 2.15 -29.30
N THR A 322 2.59 2.94 -29.73
CA THR A 322 1.99 2.82 -31.08
C THR A 322 2.53 3.85 -32.07
N GLY A 323 3.21 4.89 -31.57
CA GLY A 323 3.64 6.02 -32.40
C GLY A 323 2.48 6.90 -32.89
N TYR A 324 1.28 6.76 -32.32
CA TYR A 324 0.09 7.52 -32.71
C TYR A 324 0.29 9.05 -32.58
N ALA A 325 0.90 9.50 -31.49
CA ALA A 325 1.25 10.91 -31.26
C ALA A 325 2.41 11.02 -30.26
N ASN A 326 3.04 12.20 -30.19
CA ASN A 326 3.91 12.54 -29.07
C ASN A 326 3.09 12.59 -27.77
N LEU A 327 3.67 12.17 -26.66
CA LEU A 327 2.99 12.14 -25.36
C LEU A 327 2.48 13.53 -24.95
N ASP A 328 3.24 14.58 -25.23
CA ASP A 328 2.91 15.98 -24.90
C ASP A 328 1.91 16.64 -25.87
N ALA A 329 1.48 15.94 -26.92
CA ALA A 329 0.48 16.44 -27.86
C ALA A 329 -0.94 16.37 -27.27
N VAL A 330 -1.26 17.29 -26.36
CA VAL A 330 -2.55 17.35 -25.65
C VAL A 330 -3.77 17.39 -26.60
N THR A 331 -3.62 18.02 -27.76
CA THR A 331 -4.69 18.11 -28.77
C THR A 331 -4.87 16.83 -29.60
N ALA A 332 -3.93 15.89 -29.51
CA ALA A 332 -4.01 14.60 -30.19
C ALA A 332 -4.82 13.55 -29.40
N VAL A 333 -5.10 13.79 -28.12
CA VAL A 333 -5.91 12.88 -27.31
C VAL A 333 -7.35 12.91 -27.81
N PRO A 334 -7.91 11.77 -28.26
CA PRO A 334 -9.21 11.77 -28.90
C PRO A 334 -10.33 11.99 -27.88
N PHE A 335 -11.45 12.54 -28.36
CA PHE A 335 -12.72 12.72 -27.63
C PHE A 335 -12.71 13.69 -26.43
N LEU A 336 -11.55 14.22 -26.03
CA LEU A 336 -11.47 15.13 -24.89
C LEU A 336 -12.02 16.53 -25.22
N ASP A 337 -12.80 17.07 -24.28
CA ASP A 337 -13.12 18.49 -24.20
C ASP A 337 -11.99 19.28 -23.50
N GLU A 338 -12.22 20.55 -23.14
CA GLU A 338 -11.17 21.33 -22.47
C GLU A 338 -10.89 20.85 -21.04
N SER A 339 -11.90 20.33 -20.34
CA SER A 339 -11.72 19.74 -19.01
C SER A 339 -10.85 18.50 -19.10
N GLY A 340 -11.10 17.62 -20.07
CA GLY A 340 -10.26 16.47 -20.36
C GLY A 340 -8.84 16.84 -20.74
N ARG A 341 -8.66 17.86 -21.59
CA ARG A 341 -7.31 18.35 -21.94
C ARG A 341 -6.57 18.90 -20.73
N ALA A 342 -7.26 19.61 -19.82
CA ALA A 342 -6.67 20.03 -18.54
C ALA A 342 -6.30 18.83 -17.66
N GLY A 343 -7.16 17.81 -17.60
CA GLY A 343 -6.88 16.53 -16.93
C GLY A 343 -5.65 15.81 -17.50
N TYR A 344 -5.51 15.78 -18.83
CA TYR A 344 -4.35 15.20 -19.49
C TYR A 344 -3.07 15.98 -19.21
N ARG A 345 -3.12 17.32 -19.20
CA ARG A 345 -1.97 18.15 -18.76
C ARG A 345 -1.55 17.83 -17.33
N ASN A 346 -2.51 17.58 -16.44
CA ASN A 346 -2.20 17.14 -15.08
C ASN A 346 -1.53 15.76 -15.07
N PHE A 347 -2.04 14.80 -15.85
CA PHE A 347 -1.44 13.49 -16.03
C PHE A 347 0.03 13.56 -16.49
N LEU A 348 0.37 14.46 -17.41
CA LEU A 348 1.75 14.62 -17.90
C LEU A 348 2.74 15.07 -16.82
N ASN A 349 2.25 15.67 -15.73
CA ASN A 349 3.06 16.13 -14.61
C ASN A 349 3.18 15.10 -13.48
N GLN A 350 2.53 13.93 -13.60
CA GLN A 350 2.59 12.87 -12.59
C GLN A 350 3.88 12.05 -12.73
N TYR A 351 4.31 11.40 -11.65
CA TYR A 351 5.42 10.44 -11.63
C TYR A 351 5.18 9.24 -12.55
N SER A 352 6.24 8.50 -12.88
CA SER A 352 6.16 7.24 -13.61
C SER A 352 5.34 6.18 -12.84
N SER A 353 4.92 5.11 -13.52
CA SER A 353 3.79 4.24 -13.15
C SER A 353 2.48 5.02 -13.15
N ARG A 354 2.06 5.45 -14.33
CA ARG A 354 0.81 6.19 -14.52
C ARG A 354 0.09 5.73 -15.77
N ALA A 355 -1.23 5.90 -15.81
CA ALA A 355 -2.03 5.58 -16.98
C ALA A 355 -3.15 6.61 -17.20
N PHE A 356 -3.46 6.86 -18.46
CA PHE A 356 -4.56 7.71 -18.89
C PHE A 356 -5.51 6.92 -19.79
N ALA A 357 -6.79 6.93 -19.46
CA ALA A 357 -7.83 6.24 -20.21
C ALA A 357 -8.89 7.22 -20.73
N VAL A 358 -9.40 6.95 -21.93
CA VAL A 358 -10.45 7.74 -22.61
C VAL A 358 -11.48 6.84 -23.26
N SER A 359 -12.66 7.39 -23.55
CA SER A 359 -13.74 6.72 -24.26
C SER A 359 -14.34 7.62 -25.34
N ASN A 360 -15.05 7.02 -26.29
CA ASN A 360 -15.71 7.74 -27.38
C ASN A 360 -16.78 8.74 -26.90
N SER A 361 -17.33 8.53 -25.70
CA SER A 361 -18.29 9.44 -25.07
C SER A 361 -17.64 10.72 -24.53
N GLY A 362 -16.31 10.84 -24.59
CA GLY A 362 -15.52 11.94 -24.01
C GLY A 362 -15.19 11.77 -22.52
N ALA A 363 -15.65 10.70 -21.88
CA ALA A 363 -15.25 10.39 -20.50
C ALA A 363 -13.78 9.94 -20.46
N TRP A 364 -13.09 10.34 -19.40
CA TRP A 364 -11.67 10.11 -19.21
C TRP A 364 -11.35 9.92 -17.73
N SER A 365 -10.22 9.28 -17.44
CA SER A 365 -9.62 9.32 -16.12
C SER A 365 -8.13 8.98 -16.19
N TRP A 366 -7.42 9.21 -15.09
CA TRP A 366 -6.04 8.79 -14.96
C TRP A 366 -5.76 8.26 -13.56
N ALA A 367 -4.68 7.52 -13.43
CA ALA A 367 -4.17 7.03 -12.16
C ALA A 367 -2.63 7.05 -12.14
N GLU A 368 -2.06 7.13 -10.94
CA GLU A 368 -0.62 7.16 -10.70
C GLU A 368 -0.26 6.31 -9.47
N GLY A 369 0.81 5.53 -9.62
CA GLY A 369 1.36 4.55 -8.70
C GLY A 369 0.38 3.44 -8.34
N GLY A 370 0.54 2.86 -7.15
CA GLY A 370 -0.08 1.60 -6.78
C GLY A 370 0.54 0.42 -7.55
N ASP A 371 -0.19 -0.69 -7.58
CA ASP A 371 0.23 -1.91 -8.28
C ASP A 371 -0.06 -1.86 -9.79
N ASP A 372 -1.28 -1.44 -10.16
CA ASP A 372 -1.75 -1.40 -11.55
C ASP A 372 -2.55 -0.10 -11.82
N PRO A 373 -1.87 1.01 -12.14
CA PRO A 373 -2.53 2.27 -12.51
C PRO A 373 -3.38 2.14 -13.79
N MET A 374 -3.08 1.19 -14.68
CA MET A 374 -3.84 1.00 -15.91
C MET A 374 -5.26 0.54 -15.60
N SER A 375 -5.41 -0.49 -14.76
CA SER A 375 -6.71 -0.99 -14.34
C SER A 375 -7.51 0.07 -13.58
N VAL A 376 -6.86 0.88 -12.74
CA VAL A 376 -7.52 1.97 -11.99
C VAL A 376 -8.04 3.06 -12.94
N ALA A 377 -7.23 3.48 -13.92
CA ALA A 377 -7.64 4.48 -14.91
C ALA A 377 -8.77 3.96 -15.81
N LEU A 378 -8.73 2.70 -16.23
CA LEU A 378 -9.81 2.10 -17.01
C LEU A 378 -11.11 2.01 -16.21
N ALA A 379 -11.07 1.47 -14.99
CA ALA A 379 -12.25 1.32 -14.15
C ALA A 379 -12.87 2.67 -13.78
N SER A 380 -12.06 3.69 -13.49
CA SER A 380 -12.54 5.02 -13.10
C SER A 380 -13.13 5.79 -14.29
N CYS A 381 -12.54 5.65 -15.48
CA CYS A 381 -13.12 6.16 -16.72
C CYS A 381 -14.47 5.48 -17.00
N GLN A 382 -14.55 4.15 -16.85
CA GLN A 382 -15.74 3.40 -17.19
C GLN A 382 -16.95 3.75 -16.31
N LYS A 383 -16.73 4.14 -15.04
CA LYS A 383 -17.80 4.64 -14.15
C LYS A 383 -18.53 5.87 -14.71
N GLN A 384 -17.91 6.61 -15.60
CA GLN A 384 -18.42 7.86 -16.17
C GLN A 384 -18.77 7.74 -17.66
N SER A 385 -18.54 6.57 -18.27
CA SER A 385 -18.74 6.36 -19.71
C SER A 385 -19.81 5.31 -19.99
N SER A 386 -20.65 5.58 -20.98
CA SER A 386 -21.51 4.57 -21.61
C SER A 386 -20.77 3.74 -22.67
N ASP A 387 -19.60 4.21 -23.11
CA ASP A 387 -18.77 3.55 -24.12
C ASP A 387 -17.57 2.85 -23.46
N PRO A 388 -16.96 1.85 -24.12
CA PRO A 388 -15.77 1.21 -23.58
C PRO A 388 -14.60 2.18 -23.42
N CYS A 389 -14.07 2.29 -22.22
CA CYS A 389 -12.82 3.03 -21.97
C CYS A 389 -11.59 2.23 -22.44
N ARG A 390 -10.61 2.94 -22.99
CA ARG A 390 -9.38 2.39 -23.55
C ARG A 390 -8.18 3.21 -23.09
N LEU A 391 -7.02 2.57 -22.94
CA LEU A 391 -5.78 3.27 -22.58
C LEU A 391 -5.34 4.15 -23.75
N TYR A 392 -5.04 5.41 -23.47
CA TYR A 392 -4.41 6.33 -24.40
C TYR A 392 -2.90 6.42 -24.16
N ALA A 393 -2.49 6.59 -22.89
CA ALA A 393 -1.09 6.68 -22.50
C ALA A 393 -0.81 5.83 -21.26
N VAL A 394 0.35 5.19 -21.25
CA VAL A 394 0.89 4.46 -20.10
C VAL A 394 2.34 4.88 -19.93
N ASP A 395 2.68 5.36 -18.74
CA ASP A 395 3.97 5.96 -18.42
C ASP A 395 4.35 7.06 -19.42
N ASP A 396 5.44 6.84 -20.16
CA ASP A 396 5.97 7.79 -21.15
C ASP A 396 5.58 7.44 -22.59
N ALA A 397 4.64 6.50 -22.80
CA ALA A 397 4.24 6.00 -24.11
C ALA A 397 2.75 6.25 -24.42
N VAL A 398 2.49 6.74 -25.64
CA VAL A 398 1.14 6.68 -26.22
C VAL A 398 0.89 5.26 -26.75
N VAL A 399 -0.18 4.64 -26.27
CA VAL A 399 -0.56 3.24 -26.56
C VAL A 399 -1.85 3.15 -27.39
N TRP A 400 -2.41 4.29 -27.81
CA TRP A 400 -3.66 4.37 -28.55
C TRP A 400 -3.58 3.78 -29.98
N ARG A 401 -4.65 3.13 -30.44
CA ARG A 401 -4.85 2.64 -31.82
C ARG A 401 -6.27 2.94 -32.27
N ASP A 402 -6.45 3.35 -33.52
CA ASP A 402 -7.78 3.69 -34.04
C ASP A 402 -8.69 2.46 -34.24
N SER A 403 -8.11 1.26 -34.38
CA SER A 403 -8.86 0.00 -34.42
C SER A 403 -9.13 -0.55 -33.00
N SER A 404 -10.38 -0.95 -32.75
CA SER A 404 -10.94 -1.25 -31.42
C SER A 404 -10.39 -2.51 -30.70
N GLY A 405 -9.59 -3.34 -31.37
CA GLY A 405 -9.25 -4.69 -30.89
C GLY A 405 -8.07 -4.80 -29.90
N ASP A 406 -7.08 -3.89 -29.96
CA ASP A 406 -5.75 -4.18 -29.37
C ASP A 406 -5.35 -3.30 -28.17
N THR A 407 -6.11 -2.24 -27.84
CA THR A 407 -5.75 -1.33 -26.72
C THR A 407 -6.54 -1.63 -25.44
N GLN A 408 -7.34 -2.70 -25.42
CA GLN A 408 -8.23 -3.01 -24.31
C GLN A 408 -7.54 -3.78 -23.18
N THR A 409 -6.38 -4.39 -23.43
CA THR A 409 -5.77 -5.33 -22.48
C THR A 409 -4.45 -4.82 -21.94
N ALA A 410 -4.43 -4.44 -20.67
CA ALA A 410 -3.37 -4.96 -19.80
C ALA A 410 -3.60 -6.49 -19.81
N SER A 411 -2.67 -7.27 -20.35
CA SER A 411 -2.84 -8.73 -20.38
C SER A 411 -3.10 -9.23 -18.96
N ARG A 412 -4.23 -9.93 -18.79
CA ARG A 412 -4.56 -10.61 -17.53
C ARG A 412 -3.52 -11.66 -17.21
#